data_AF-A0A950LP31-F1
#
_entry.id   AF-A0A950LP31-F1
#
_cell.length_a   1.000
_cell.length_b   1.000
_cell.length_c   1.000
_cell.angle_alpha   90.00
_cell.angle_beta   90.00
_cell.angle_gamma   90.00
#
_symmetry.space_group_name_H-M   'P 1'
#
loop_
_entity.id
_entity.type
_entity.pdbx_description
1 polymer ?
#
loop_
_entity_poly.entity_id
_entity_poly.type
_entity_poly.pdbx_seq_one_letter_code
_entity_poly.pdbx_strand_id
1 'polypeptide(L)'
;MQSPDWDSTAVFLSWDDWGGFYDHVAPPSADQNGYGLRVPGIVISPYAKAGVIDHQVLSHDAYVKLIEDLFLGGHRIDPSTDGRPDPRPSVREDAAQLGSLLADFDFRQHPRPPAPLPVHPPPGPASVGG
;
A
#
# COMPACT_ATOMS: atom_id res chain seq x y z
N MET A 1 -3.92 2.97 17.91
CA MET A 1 -2.92 1.90 18.08
C MET A 1 -2.67 1.61 19.57
N GLN A 2 -3.73 1.35 20.34
CA GLN A 2 -3.61 1.04 21.79
C GLN A 2 -3.93 -0.44 22.07
N SER A 3 -4.20 -1.21 21.02
CA SER A 3 -4.44 -2.66 21.12
C SER A 3 -3.13 -3.36 21.54
N PRO A 4 -3.21 -4.44 22.35
CA PRO A 4 -2.07 -5.33 22.56
C PRO A 4 -1.46 -5.89 21.26
N ASP A 5 -2.20 -5.90 20.15
CA ASP A 5 -1.74 -6.45 18.86
C ASP A 5 -0.94 -5.46 18.00
N TRP A 6 -0.66 -4.26 18.50
CA TRP A 6 0.05 -3.24 17.72
C TRP A 6 1.37 -3.76 17.15
N ASP A 7 2.14 -4.49 17.95
CA ASP A 7 3.48 -4.99 17.60
C ASP A 7 3.48 -6.02 16.45
N SER A 8 2.30 -6.49 16.02
CA SER A 8 2.11 -7.41 14.89
C SER A 8 1.11 -6.89 13.85
N THR A 9 0.80 -5.59 13.86
CA THR A 9 -0.21 -5.01 12.97
C THR A 9 0.41 -4.25 11.79
N ALA A 10 -0.23 -4.34 10.63
CA ALA A 10 -0.07 -3.36 9.55
C ALA A 10 -1.45 -2.79 9.21
N VAL A 11 -1.54 -1.46 9.12
CA VAL A 11 -2.73 -0.74 8.68
C VAL A 11 -2.41 -0.09 7.34
N PHE A 12 -3.26 -0.33 6.36
CA PHE A 12 -3.20 0.33 5.05
C PHE A 12 -4.37 1.30 4.94
N LEU A 13 -4.08 2.54 4.57
CA LEU A 13 -5.08 3.52 4.17
C LEU A 13 -4.90 3.79 2.68
N SER A 14 -5.94 3.53 1.90
CA SER A 14 -5.95 3.66 0.45
C SER A 14 -7.33 4.11 0.00
N TRP A 15 -7.40 4.61 -1.24
CA TRP A 15 -8.65 4.85 -1.94
C TRP A 15 -8.91 3.71 -2.93
N ASP A 16 -10.18 3.45 -3.19
CA ASP A 16 -10.63 2.48 -4.19
C ASP A 16 -10.52 3.06 -5.61
N ASP A 17 -10.81 4.35 -5.78
CA ASP A 17 -10.62 5.08 -7.04
C ASP A 17 -10.17 6.55 -6.84
N TRP A 18 -9.95 7.26 -7.96
CA TRP A 18 -9.44 8.65 -7.96
C TRP A 18 -10.54 9.73 -7.82
N GLY A 19 -11.80 9.34 -7.70
CA GLY A 19 -12.94 10.23 -7.46
C GLY A 19 -13.28 11.21 -8.59
N GLY A 20 -12.73 11.04 -9.80
CA GLY A 20 -12.90 11.99 -10.90
C GLY A 20 -11.97 13.21 -10.83
N PHE A 21 -11.08 13.28 -9.84
CA PHE A 21 -10.12 14.39 -9.70
C PHE A 21 -8.99 14.29 -10.73
N TYR A 22 -8.43 15.45 -11.09
CA TYR A 22 -7.29 15.53 -11.98
C TYR A 22 -6.01 15.04 -11.29
N ASP A 23 -5.26 14.18 -11.99
CA ASP A 23 -3.86 13.86 -11.70
C ASP A 23 -3.03 14.16 -12.95
N HIS A 24 -1.84 14.73 -12.76
CA HIS A 24 -0.95 15.13 -13.84
C HIS A 24 -0.12 13.97 -14.42
N VAL A 25 -0.02 12.85 -13.70
CA VAL A 25 0.75 11.68 -14.13
C VAL A 25 -0.14 10.79 -14.99
N ALA A 26 0.29 10.58 -16.23
CA ALA A 26 -0.33 9.63 -17.12
C ALA A 26 -0.25 8.21 -16.51
N PRO A 27 -1.36 7.45 -16.45
CA PRO A 27 -1.35 6.09 -15.93
C PRO A 27 -0.35 5.19 -16.68
N PRO A 28 0.45 4.39 -15.97
CA PRO A 28 1.34 3.42 -16.62
C PRO A 28 0.53 2.37 -17.40
N SER A 29 1.04 2.00 -18.58
CA SER A 29 0.48 0.88 -19.34
C SER A 29 0.94 -0.43 -18.71
N ALA A 30 0.02 -1.37 -18.53
CA ALA A 30 0.29 -2.70 -17.97
C ALA A 30 -0.18 -3.80 -18.92
N ASP A 31 -1.29 -3.57 -19.61
CA ASP A 31 -1.88 -4.41 -20.63
C ASP A 31 -2.71 -3.53 -21.59
N GLN A 32 -3.56 -4.15 -22.40
CA GLN A 32 -4.49 -3.48 -23.31
C GLN A 32 -5.44 -2.46 -22.64
N ASN A 33 -5.73 -2.62 -21.35
CA ASN A 33 -6.57 -1.71 -20.58
C ASN A 33 -5.74 -0.70 -19.75
N GLY A 34 -4.51 -1.06 -19.38
CA GLY A 34 -3.63 -0.25 -18.53
C GLY A 34 -4.07 -0.17 -17.07
N TYR A 35 -3.33 0.61 -16.28
CA TYR A 35 -3.76 1.01 -14.93
C TYR A 35 -4.65 2.26 -14.99
N GLY A 36 -5.38 2.49 -13.89
CA GLY A 36 -6.13 3.73 -13.68
C GLY A 36 -5.27 4.89 -13.20
N LEU A 37 -5.91 6.04 -12.96
CA LEU A 37 -5.26 7.17 -12.30
C LEU A 37 -4.80 6.78 -10.89
N ARG A 38 -3.76 7.46 -10.41
CA ARG A 38 -3.17 7.16 -9.12
C ARG A 38 -4.14 7.50 -7.99
N VAL A 39 -4.03 6.74 -6.92
CA VAL A 39 -4.68 6.99 -5.65
C VAL A 39 -3.62 7.14 -4.56
N PRO A 40 -3.88 7.88 -3.46
CA PRO A 40 -2.96 7.89 -2.34
C PRO A 40 -2.92 6.51 -1.66
N GLY A 41 -1.76 6.16 -1.13
CA GLY A 41 -1.55 4.95 -0.32
C GLY A 41 -0.67 5.26 0.88
N ILE A 42 -1.04 4.75 2.05
CA ILE A 42 -0.31 4.97 3.30
C ILE A 42 -0.15 3.63 4.04
N VAL A 43 1.10 3.31 4.38
CA VAL A 43 1.46 2.16 5.22
C VAL A 43 1.74 2.62 6.64
N ILE A 44 1.05 2.03 7.60
CA ILE A 44 1.19 2.36 9.03
C ILE A 44 1.44 1.07 9.80
N SER A 45 2.64 0.91 10.37
CA SER A 45 3.02 -0.28 11.12
C SER A 45 4.19 0.02 12.07
N PRO A 46 4.33 -0.71 13.20
CA PRO A 46 5.58 -0.75 13.96
C PRO A 46 6.81 -1.07 13.09
N TYR A 47 6.63 -1.82 11.99
CA TYR A 47 7.70 -2.22 11.06
C TYR A 47 7.80 -1.36 9.80
N ALA A 48 6.88 -0.43 9.56
CA ALA A 48 6.96 0.46 8.41
C ALA A 48 8.22 1.34 8.51
N LYS A 49 8.86 1.62 7.37
CA LYS A 49 9.99 2.57 7.32
C LYS A 49 9.51 3.97 7.68
N ALA A 50 10.23 4.65 8.57
CA ALA A 50 9.84 5.95 9.10
C ALA A 50 10.22 7.09 8.12
N GLY A 51 9.30 8.02 7.86
CA GLY A 51 9.61 9.22 7.08
C GLY A 51 10.00 8.96 5.63
N VAL A 52 9.60 7.82 5.07
CA VAL A 52 9.86 7.43 3.69
C VAL A 52 8.64 7.77 2.84
N ILE A 53 8.90 8.34 1.66
CA ILE A 53 7.95 8.40 0.55
C ILE A 53 8.38 7.30 -0.42
N ASP A 54 7.53 6.30 -0.62
CA ASP A 54 7.78 5.28 -1.62
C ASP A 54 7.44 5.83 -3.02
N HIS A 55 8.32 5.57 -3.97
CA HIS A 55 8.22 5.98 -5.36
C HIS A 55 8.07 4.79 -6.32
N GLN A 56 7.95 3.57 -5.81
CA GLN A 56 7.61 2.40 -6.63
C GLN A 56 6.28 2.61 -7.35
N VAL A 57 6.13 2.00 -8.52
CA VAL A 57 4.82 1.84 -9.15
C VAL A 57 4.13 0.67 -8.45
N LEU A 58 3.00 0.95 -7.79
CA LEU A 58 2.19 -0.05 -7.12
C LEU A 58 0.76 -0.03 -7.71
N SER A 59 0.10 -1.19 -7.69
CA SER A 59 -1.33 -1.35 -7.95
C SER A 59 -2.02 -1.89 -6.70
N HIS A 60 -3.36 -1.93 -6.68
CA HIS A 60 -4.11 -2.57 -5.58
C HIS A 60 -3.75 -4.06 -5.40
N ASP A 61 -3.20 -4.71 -6.41
CA ASP A 61 -2.73 -6.10 -6.33
C ASP A 61 -1.52 -6.24 -5.37
N ALA A 62 -0.81 -5.15 -5.07
CA ALA A 62 0.33 -5.17 -4.16
C ALA A 62 -0.06 -5.58 -2.73
N TYR A 63 -1.29 -5.31 -2.30
CA TYR A 63 -1.77 -5.72 -0.96
C TYR A 63 -1.94 -7.23 -0.85
N VAL A 64 -2.55 -7.87 -1.87
CA VAL A 64 -2.68 -9.33 -1.86
C VAL A 64 -1.31 -9.98 -2.00
N LYS A 65 -0.45 -9.46 -2.87
CA LYS A 65 0.93 -9.94 -3.05
C LYS A 65 1.72 -9.89 -1.73
N LEU A 66 1.58 -8.82 -0.94
CA LEU A 66 2.17 -8.71 0.38
C LEU A 66 1.66 -9.80 1.34
N ILE A 67 0.35 -10.04 1.38
CA ILE A 67 -0.25 -11.05 2.25
C ILE A 67 0.27 -12.44 1.88
N GLU A 68 0.34 -12.75 0.59
CA GLU A 68 0.90 -14.01 0.09
C GLU A 68 2.39 -14.15 0.45
N ASP A 69 3.17 -13.07 0.30
CA ASP A 69 4.58 -13.05 0.66
C ASP A 69 4.80 -13.31 2.17
N LEU A 70 3.98 -12.70 3.02
CA LEU A 70 4.11 -12.82 4.48
C LEU A 70 3.58 -14.14 5.04
N PHE A 71 2.44 -14.62 4.54
CA PHE A 71 1.68 -15.70 5.18
C PHE A 71 1.62 -16.99 4.36
N LEU A 72 1.89 -16.93 3.06
CA LEU A 72 1.93 -18.10 2.17
C LEU A 72 3.35 -18.40 1.68
N GLY A 73 4.39 -17.81 2.29
CA GLY A 73 5.78 -18.02 1.88
C GLY A 73 6.07 -17.59 0.44
N GLY A 74 5.31 -16.62 -0.09
CA GLY A 74 5.43 -16.14 -1.47
C GLY A 74 4.68 -16.97 -2.51
N HIS A 75 3.93 -18.00 -2.11
CA HIS A 75 3.06 -18.72 -3.02
C HIS A 75 1.88 -17.83 -3.46
N ARG A 76 1.69 -17.67 -4.78
CA ARG A 76 0.58 -16.94 -5.38
C ARG A 76 -0.69 -17.78 -5.36
N ILE A 77 -1.81 -17.17 -5.02
CA ILE A 77 -3.12 -17.79 -5.16
C ILE A 77 -3.46 -17.79 -6.65
N ASP A 78 -3.37 -18.97 -7.27
CA ASP A 78 -3.69 -19.16 -8.68
C ASP A 78 -5.13 -19.67 -8.84
N PRO A 79 -6.03 -18.91 -9.48
CA PRO A 79 -7.40 -19.34 -9.74
C PRO A 79 -7.50 -20.67 -10.50
N SER A 80 -6.52 -21.00 -11.34
CA SER A 80 -6.45 -22.29 -12.04
C SER A 80 -6.29 -23.47 -11.08
N THR A 81 -5.65 -23.24 -9.92
CA THR A 81 -5.41 -24.26 -8.90
C THR A 81 -6.51 -24.31 -7.83
N ASP A 82 -7.30 -23.24 -7.68
CA ASP A 82 -8.42 -23.18 -6.73
C ASP A 82 -9.81 -23.47 -7.37
N GLY A 83 -9.84 -23.67 -8.69
CA GLY A 83 -11.04 -24.06 -9.44
C GLY A 83 -11.95 -22.90 -9.83
N ARG A 84 -11.50 -21.64 -9.68
CA ARG A 84 -12.26 -20.46 -10.09
C ARG A 84 -11.87 -20.03 -11.51
N PRO A 85 -12.84 -19.80 -12.42
CA PRO A 85 -12.53 -19.21 -13.71
C PRO A 85 -11.88 -17.83 -13.53
N ASP A 86 -10.73 -17.60 -14.18
CA ASP A 86 -10.08 -16.28 -14.22
C ASP A 86 -10.28 -15.64 -15.60
N PRO A 87 -11.15 -14.61 -15.71
CA PRO A 87 -11.38 -13.91 -16.96
C PRO A 87 -10.31 -12.85 -17.26
N ARG A 88 -9.31 -12.65 -16.38
CA ARG A 88 -8.29 -11.64 -16.58
C ARG A 88 -7.43 -11.98 -17.81
N PRO A 89 -7.15 -11.01 -18.69
CA PRO A 89 -6.31 -11.24 -19.86
C PRO A 89 -4.83 -11.41 -19.51
N SER A 90 -4.41 -10.95 -18.32
CA SER A 90 -3.06 -11.07 -17.79
C SER A 90 -3.05 -10.95 -16.28
N VAL A 91 -1.97 -11.42 -15.66
CA VAL A 91 -1.66 -11.32 -14.22
C VAL A 91 -0.89 -10.01 -14.01
N ARG A 92 -1.57 -8.97 -13.54
CA ARG A 92 -1.02 -7.60 -13.46
C ARG A 92 0.03 -7.46 -12.36
N GLU A 93 -0.04 -8.30 -11.34
CA GLU A 93 0.88 -8.40 -10.22
C GLU A 93 2.31 -8.84 -10.62
N ASP A 94 2.46 -9.38 -11.84
CA ASP A 94 3.73 -9.78 -12.46
C ASP A 94 4.25 -8.77 -13.50
N ALA A 95 3.55 -7.65 -13.70
CA ALA A 95 4.02 -6.62 -14.62
C ALA A 95 5.40 -6.10 -14.16
N ALA A 96 6.37 -6.09 -15.08
CA ALA A 96 7.78 -5.81 -14.78
C ALA A 96 8.04 -4.44 -14.13
N GLN A 97 7.11 -3.50 -14.27
CA GLN A 97 7.20 -2.17 -13.66
C GLN A 97 6.73 -2.11 -12.21
N LEU A 98 6.01 -3.13 -11.71
CA LEU A 98 5.46 -3.11 -10.35
C LEU A 98 6.53 -3.39 -9.29
N GLY A 99 6.46 -2.60 -8.22
CA GLY A 99 7.22 -2.82 -7.00
C GLY A 99 6.60 -3.85 -6.07
N SER A 100 7.06 -3.85 -4.82
CA SER A 100 6.51 -4.68 -3.74
C SER A 100 6.38 -3.88 -2.45
N LEU A 101 5.23 -3.99 -1.79
CA LEU A 101 5.01 -3.40 -0.48
C LEU A 101 5.94 -3.98 0.60
N LEU A 102 6.57 -5.14 0.38
CA LEU A 102 7.60 -5.63 1.31
C LEU A 102 8.73 -4.62 1.48
N ALA A 103 9.03 -3.84 0.44
CA ALA A 103 10.06 -2.81 0.50
C ALA A 103 9.69 -1.64 1.43
N ASP A 104 8.44 -1.51 1.87
CA ASP A 104 8.01 -0.46 2.79
C ASP A 104 8.26 -0.82 4.26
N PHE A 105 8.64 -2.06 4.54
CA PHE A 105 8.89 -2.57 5.88
C PHE A 105 10.38 -2.80 6.14
N ASP A 106 10.80 -2.63 7.40
CA ASP A 106 12.05 -3.19 7.93
C ASP A 106 11.72 -4.16 9.05
N PHE A 107 11.53 -5.44 8.70
CA PHE A 107 11.19 -6.48 9.68
C PHE A 107 12.35 -6.85 10.62
N ARG A 108 13.55 -6.27 10.43
CA ARG A 108 14.69 -6.47 11.34
C ARG A 108 14.68 -5.47 12.49
N GLN A 109 13.88 -4.40 12.39
CA GLN A 109 13.78 -3.40 13.45
C GLN A 109 12.91 -3.92 14.61
N HIS A 110 13.19 -3.45 15.83
CA HIS A 110 12.27 -3.67 16.95
C HIS A 110 10.96 -2.92 16.69
N PRO A 111 9.78 -3.49 17.04
CA PRO A 111 8.50 -2.82 16.89
C PRO A 111 8.53 -1.40 17.48
N ARG A 112 8.25 -0.40 16.64
CA ARG A 112 8.18 0.98 17.12
C ARG A 112 6.92 1.16 17.97
N PRO A 113 6.99 1.91 19.08
CA PRO A 113 5.81 2.18 19.88
C PRO A 113 4.76 2.96 19.07
N PRO A 114 3.48 2.86 19.42
CA PRO A 114 2.43 3.60 18.75
C PRO A 114 2.59 5.11 18.98
N ALA A 115 2.29 5.90 17.96
CA ALA A 115 2.33 7.36 18.01
C ALA A 115 0.91 7.95 17.84
N PRO A 116 0.01 7.83 18.85
CA PRO A 116 -1.32 8.40 18.75
C PRO A 116 -1.26 9.93 18.67
N LEU A 117 -1.88 10.50 17.64
CA LEU A 117 -2.05 11.94 17.53
C LEU A 117 -3.25 12.40 18.37
N PRO A 118 -3.22 13.61 18.95
CA PRO A 118 -4.38 14.18 19.63
C PRO A 118 -5.57 14.28 18.68
N VAL A 119 -6.74 13.82 19.11
CA VAL A 119 -8.00 13.96 18.35
C VAL A 119 -8.51 15.41 18.32
N HIS A 120 -8.03 16.22 19.27
CA HIS A 120 -8.27 17.66 19.35
C HIS A 120 -6.93 18.39 19.49
N PRO A 121 -6.17 18.51 18.38
CA PRO A 121 -4.93 19.26 18.42
C PRO A 121 -5.22 20.73 18.75
N PRO A 122 -4.38 21.42 19.54
CA PRO A 122 -4.49 22.86 19.70
C PRO A 122 -4.33 23.54 18.32
N PRO A 123 -4.93 24.73 18.11
CA PRO A 123 -4.68 25.49 16.90
C PRO A 123 -3.17 25.66 16.66
N GLY A 124 -2.74 25.45 15.42
CA GLY A 124 -1.36 25.72 15.02
C GLY A 124 -1.00 27.20 15.22
N PRO A 125 0.30 27.55 15.24
CA PRO A 125 0.71 28.95 15.22
C PRO A 125 0.07 29.65 14.02
N ALA A 126 -0.37 30.90 14.22
CA ALA A 126 -0.88 31.70 13.12
C ALA A 126 0.18 31.76 12.00
N SER A 127 -0.26 31.60 10.75
CA SER A 127 0.61 31.82 9.60
C SER A 127 1.22 33.21 9.71
N VAL A 128 2.51 33.30 10.03
CA VAL A 128 3.24 34.56 9.96
C VAL A 128 3.35 34.91 8.48
N GLY A 129 2.80 36.06 8.10
CA GLY A 129 2.90 36.56 6.73
C GLY A 129 4.37 36.63 6.32
N GLY A 130 4.68 36.02 5.18
CA GLY A 130 6.00 36.13 4.54
C GLY A 130 6.21 37.50 3.92
#